data_AF-A0A4S0S2C6-F1
#
_entry.id   AF-A0A4S0S2C6-F1
#
_cell.length_a   1.000
_cell.length_b   1.000
_cell.length_c   1.000
_cell.angle_alpha   90.00
_cell.angle_beta   90.00
_cell.angle_gamma   90.00
#
_symmetry.space_group_name_H-M   'P 1'
#
loop_
_entity.id
_entity.type
_entity.pdbx_description
1 polymer ?
#
loop_
_entity_poly.entity_id
_entity_poly.type
_entity_poly.pdbx_seq_one_letter_code
_entity_poly.pdbx_strand_id
1 'polypeptide(L)'
;MPSAALFDLLPDFGARAQRASQPQPAAEHMPEAAAPPADIGTLIAEAVAQAEAALGERLAATHQAALEAERQANAEEARAFLDSFGGDVGKAVSSRLDAMEARVTDLVGATVARVIGGVVSDDLRKRSLEALAGAIREAVRDGEAVRIAVRGPLSLFETLKASLGPRAENLDFIEAPGFDLTVTIDEAVFETRMAEWSATLSEVLS
;
A
#
# COMPACT_ATOMS: atom_id res chain seq x y z
N MET A 1 13.09 -75.58 -54.81
CA MET A 1 14.52 -75.80 -55.12
C MET A 1 15.07 -74.51 -55.71
N PRO A 2 16.20 -73.95 -55.26
CA PRO A 2 16.74 -73.80 -53.90
C PRO A 2 16.80 -72.31 -53.49
N SER A 3 16.80 -72.03 -52.18
CA SER A 3 17.03 -70.71 -51.60
C SER A 3 18.51 -70.33 -51.69
N ALA A 4 18.83 -69.19 -52.30
CA ALA A 4 20.19 -68.65 -52.29
C ALA A 4 20.64 -68.41 -50.84
N ALA A 5 21.79 -68.98 -50.47
CA ALA A 5 22.33 -68.84 -49.13
C ALA A 5 23.07 -67.49 -49.02
N LEU A 6 22.94 -66.85 -47.85
CA LEU A 6 23.49 -65.52 -47.56
C LEU A 6 25.01 -65.39 -47.77
N PHE A 7 25.75 -66.50 -47.86
CA PHE A 7 27.20 -66.48 -48.13
C PHE A 7 27.54 -66.15 -49.60
N ASP A 8 26.60 -66.35 -50.54
CA ASP A 8 26.81 -66.07 -51.98
C ASP A 8 26.70 -64.56 -52.32
N LEU A 9 26.30 -63.72 -51.37
CA LEU A 9 26.09 -62.27 -51.56
C LEU A 9 27.14 -61.39 -50.84
N LEU A 10 28.19 -61.98 -50.28
CA LEU A 10 29.33 -61.21 -49.74
C LEU A 10 30.54 -61.33 -50.68
N PRO A 11 31.22 -60.22 -51.05
CA PRO A 11 32.25 -60.22 -52.09
C PRO A 11 33.55 -60.95 -51.70
N ASP A 12 33.73 -61.26 -50.42
CA ASP A 12 35.04 -61.62 -49.87
C ASP A 12 35.24 -63.13 -49.64
N PHE A 13 34.27 -63.97 -49.98
CA PHE A 13 34.40 -65.43 -49.81
C PHE A 13 33.91 -66.23 -51.03
N GLY A 14 34.51 -65.96 -52.19
CA GLY A 14 34.38 -66.77 -53.40
C GLY A 14 35.23 -68.05 -53.37
N ALA A 15 34.68 -69.13 -53.93
CA ALA A 15 35.20 -70.50 -53.96
C ALA A 15 36.69 -70.66 -54.30
N ARG A 16 37.37 -71.49 -53.51
CA ARG A 16 38.79 -71.85 -53.67
C ARG A 16 38.98 -72.73 -54.91
N ALA A 17 39.42 -72.17 -56.02
CA ALA A 17 39.91 -72.94 -57.17
C ALA A 17 41.21 -73.67 -56.80
N GLN A 18 41.19 -75.00 -56.83
CA GLN A 18 42.37 -75.85 -56.68
C GLN A 18 43.36 -75.57 -57.82
N ARG A 19 44.56 -75.08 -57.50
CA ARG A 19 45.69 -75.03 -58.42
C ARG A 19 46.73 -76.07 -58.01
N ALA A 20 47.02 -76.97 -58.94
CA ALA A 20 47.99 -78.05 -58.81
C ALA A 20 49.41 -77.51 -58.55
N SER A 21 50.13 -78.21 -57.67
CA SER A 21 51.50 -77.88 -57.24
C SER A 21 52.53 -78.21 -58.32
N GLN A 22 53.41 -77.27 -58.64
CA GLN A 22 54.72 -77.53 -59.28
C GLN A 22 55.83 -77.09 -58.31
N PRO A 23 56.89 -77.89 -58.11
CA PRO A 23 57.97 -77.56 -57.18
C PRO A 23 59.01 -76.66 -57.85
N GLN A 24 59.27 -75.49 -57.26
CA GLN A 24 60.36 -74.58 -57.62
C GLN A 24 61.05 -74.04 -56.36
N PRO A 25 62.34 -73.64 -56.50
CA PRO A 25 63.38 -73.90 -55.52
C PRO A 25 63.28 -72.99 -54.29
N ALA A 26 63.86 -73.46 -53.18
CA ALA A 26 64.00 -72.70 -51.95
C ALA A 26 64.85 -71.45 -52.19
N ALA A 27 64.19 -70.33 -52.46
CA ALA A 27 64.72 -69.02 -52.14
C ALA A 27 64.46 -68.78 -50.65
N GLU A 28 65.53 -68.53 -49.91
CA GLU A 28 65.54 -68.25 -48.49
C GLU A 28 64.46 -67.21 -48.16
N HIS A 29 63.49 -67.61 -47.33
CA HIS A 29 62.63 -66.65 -46.65
C HIS A 29 63.54 -65.83 -45.73
N MET A 30 63.90 -64.63 -46.17
CA MET A 30 64.32 -63.59 -45.26
C MET A 30 63.19 -63.43 -44.24
N PRO A 31 63.44 -63.58 -42.93
CA PRO A 31 62.38 -63.51 -41.94
C PRO A 31 61.82 -62.10 -41.97
N GLU A 32 60.58 -61.96 -42.46
CA GLU A 32 59.79 -60.77 -42.19
C GLU A 32 59.63 -60.73 -40.68
N ALA A 33 60.30 -59.76 -40.07
CA ALA A 33 60.29 -59.57 -38.63
C ALA A 33 58.83 -59.40 -38.20
N ALA A 34 58.30 -60.41 -37.50
CA ALA A 34 57.00 -60.31 -36.87
C ALA A 34 57.00 -59.05 -35.99
N ALA A 35 56.18 -58.07 -36.36
CA ALA A 35 55.89 -56.96 -35.47
C ALA A 35 55.42 -57.55 -34.13
N PRO A 36 55.92 -57.03 -33.00
CA PRO A 36 55.54 -57.58 -31.69
C PRO A 36 54.01 -57.52 -31.54
N PRO A 37 53.39 -58.54 -30.91
CA PRO A 37 51.96 -58.48 -30.65
C PRO A 37 51.66 -57.24 -29.80
N ALA A 38 50.85 -56.32 -30.33
CA ALA A 38 50.42 -55.15 -29.58
C ALA A 38 49.80 -55.62 -28.26
N ASP A 39 50.24 -55.06 -27.14
CA ASP A 39 49.74 -55.41 -25.82
C ASP A 39 48.33 -54.83 -25.65
N ILE A 40 47.32 -55.63 -25.98
CA ILE A 40 45.90 -55.25 -25.95
C ILE A 40 45.49 -54.67 -24.59
N GLY A 41 46.10 -55.12 -23.49
CA GLY A 41 45.84 -54.61 -22.15
C GLY A 41 46.20 -53.12 -22.01
N THR A 42 47.31 -52.70 -22.62
CA THR A 42 47.75 -51.29 -22.59
C THR A 42 46.83 -50.40 -23.41
N LEU A 43 46.39 -50.84 -24.59
CA LEU A 43 45.46 -50.09 -25.45
C LEU A 43 44.07 -49.92 -24.80
N ILE A 44 43.58 -50.95 -24.11
CA ILE A 44 42.32 -50.87 -23.36
C ILE A 44 42.46 -49.88 -22.19
N ALA A 45 43.55 -49.94 -21.45
CA ALA A 45 43.79 -49.03 -20.33
C ALA A 45 43.87 -47.56 -20.80
N GLU A 46 44.55 -47.29 -21.92
CA GLU A 46 44.60 -45.95 -22.52
C GLU A 46 43.22 -45.47 -22.99
N ALA A 47 42.44 -46.33 -23.65
CA ALA A 47 41.10 -46.00 -24.11
C ALA A 47 40.13 -45.72 -22.94
N VAL A 48 40.23 -46.50 -21.86
CA VAL A 48 39.45 -46.27 -20.63
C VAL A 48 39.87 -44.96 -19.97
N ALA A 49 41.17 -44.69 -19.84
CA ALA A 49 41.66 -43.43 -19.27
C ALA A 49 41.19 -42.20 -20.07
N GLN A 50 41.19 -42.29 -21.41
CA GLN A 50 40.66 -41.23 -22.28
C GLN A 50 39.14 -41.06 -22.12
N ALA A 51 38.39 -42.16 -22.02
CA ALA A 51 36.95 -42.12 -21.83
C ALA A 51 36.56 -41.55 -20.45
N GLU A 52 37.28 -41.92 -19.39
CA GLU A 52 37.10 -41.38 -18.05
C GLU A 52 37.44 -39.88 -17.98
N ALA A 53 38.52 -39.45 -18.64
CA ALA A 53 38.87 -38.04 -18.76
C ALA A 53 37.78 -37.24 -19.49
N ALA A 54 37.32 -37.70 -20.66
CA ALA A 54 36.26 -37.06 -21.42
C ALA A 54 34.92 -37.02 -20.65
N LEU A 55 34.61 -38.09 -19.91
CA LEU A 55 33.43 -38.14 -19.05
C LEU A 55 33.55 -37.15 -17.88
N GLY A 56 34.73 -37.07 -17.25
CA GLY A 56 35.03 -36.13 -16.17
C GLY A 56 34.86 -34.68 -16.62
N GLU A 57 35.39 -34.31 -17.79
CA GLU A 57 35.21 -32.98 -18.37
C GLU A 57 33.73 -32.67 -18.63
N ARG A 58 32.98 -33.61 -19.21
CA ARG A 58 31.54 -33.42 -19.48
C ARG A 58 30.74 -33.27 -18.18
N LEU A 59 31.03 -34.06 -17.15
CA LEU A 59 30.36 -33.96 -15.86
C LEU A 59 30.69 -32.65 -15.15
N ALA A 60 31.95 -32.22 -15.17
CA ALA A 60 32.37 -30.94 -14.62
C ALA A 60 31.68 -29.77 -15.33
N ALA A 61 31.63 -29.78 -16.68
CA ALA A 61 30.93 -28.77 -17.46
C ALA A 61 29.42 -28.75 -17.16
N THR A 62 28.79 -29.92 -17.06
CA THR A 62 27.35 -30.03 -16.73
C THR A 62 27.06 -29.52 -15.32
N HIS A 63 27.91 -29.87 -14.35
CA HIS A 63 27.76 -29.43 -12.97
C HIS A 63 27.96 -27.92 -12.84
N GLN A 64 28.97 -27.37 -13.51
CA GLN A 64 29.21 -25.93 -13.54
C GLN A 64 28.03 -25.18 -14.17
N ALA A 65 27.50 -25.68 -15.30
CA ALA A 65 26.31 -25.12 -15.92
C ALA A 65 25.07 -25.18 -15.01
N ALA A 66 24.90 -26.27 -14.26
CA ALA A 66 23.81 -26.41 -13.29
C ALA A 66 23.93 -25.40 -12.14
N LEU A 67 25.14 -25.21 -11.59
CA LEU A 67 25.40 -24.22 -10.53
C LEU A 67 25.19 -22.78 -11.04
N GLU A 68 25.59 -22.49 -12.28
CA GLU A 68 25.37 -21.19 -12.89
C GLU A 68 23.88 -20.92 -13.13
N ALA A 69 23.14 -21.92 -13.63
CA ALA A 69 21.69 -21.82 -13.79
C ALA A 69 20.97 -21.61 -12.45
N GLU A 70 21.36 -22.32 -11.40
CA GLU A 70 20.80 -22.16 -10.05
C GLU A 70 21.09 -20.77 -9.48
N ARG A 71 22.34 -20.29 -9.60
CA ARG A 71 22.71 -18.93 -9.17
C ARG A 71 21.93 -17.86 -9.92
N GLN A 72 21.73 -18.03 -11.22
CA GLN A 72 20.97 -17.11 -12.05
C GLN A 72 19.49 -17.08 -11.64
N ALA A 73 18.88 -18.25 -11.44
CA ALA A 73 17.49 -18.36 -10.99
C ALA A 73 17.29 -17.70 -9.61
N ASN A 74 18.21 -17.93 -8.67
CA ASN A 74 18.17 -17.32 -7.34
C ASN A 74 18.30 -15.79 -7.42
N ALA A 75 19.21 -15.28 -8.26
CA ALA A 75 19.39 -13.84 -8.44
C ALA A 75 18.15 -13.17 -9.06
N GLU A 76 17.46 -13.85 -9.98
CA GLU A 76 16.21 -13.37 -10.56
C GLU A 76 15.06 -13.37 -9.54
N GLU A 77 14.92 -14.43 -8.75
CA GLU A 77 13.93 -14.51 -7.67
C GLU A 77 14.16 -13.44 -6.59
N ALA A 78 15.42 -13.23 -6.17
CA ALA A 78 15.79 -12.21 -5.21
C ALA A 78 15.45 -10.80 -5.72
N ARG A 79 15.70 -10.51 -7.01
CA ARG A 79 15.32 -9.22 -7.63
C ARG A 79 13.81 -9.04 -7.66
N ALA A 80 13.07 -10.04 -8.11
CA ALA A 80 11.61 -9.98 -8.16
C ALA A 80 10.99 -9.79 -6.75
N PHE A 81 11.57 -10.45 -5.74
CA PHE A 81 11.19 -10.26 -4.36
C PHE A 81 11.46 -8.83 -3.86
N LEU A 82 12.65 -8.28 -4.11
CA LEU A 82 12.99 -6.93 -3.67
C LEU A 82 12.13 -5.86 -4.37
N ASP A 83 11.87 -6.01 -5.67
CA ASP A 83 11.03 -5.09 -6.44
C ASP A 83 9.59 -5.09 -5.94
N SER A 84 9.02 -6.28 -5.70
CA SER A 84 7.66 -6.41 -5.14
C SER A 84 7.58 -5.90 -3.71
N PHE A 85 8.54 -6.27 -2.86
CA PHE A 85 8.59 -5.83 -1.47
C PHE A 85 8.68 -4.30 -1.36
N GLY A 86 9.55 -3.66 -2.16
CA GLY A 86 9.66 -2.20 -2.21
C GLY A 86 8.35 -1.52 -2.65
N GLY A 87 7.70 -2.06 -3.67
CA GLY A 87 6.41 -1.56 -4.16
C GLY A 87 5.28 -1.70 -3.13
N ASP A 88 5.17 -2.86 -2.48
CA ASP A 88 4.10 -3.15 -1.53
C ASP A 88 4.27 -2.37 -0.22
N VAL A 89 5.49 -2.29 0.30
CA VAL A 89 5.80 -1.45 1.47
C VAL A 89 5.56 0.02 1.14
N GLY A 90 5.99 0.49 -0.03
CA GLY A 90 5.75 1.87 -0.48
C GLY A 90 4.26 2.22 -0.52
N LYS A 91 3.44 1.35 -1.12
CA LYS A 91 1.97 1.51 -1.15
C LYS A 91 1.36 1.50 0.24
N ALA A 92 1.79 0.57 1.10
CA ALA A 92 1.29 0.47 2.47
C ALA A 92 1.63 1.73 3.28
N VAL A 93 2.86 2.24 3.17
CA VAL A 93 3.28 3.48 3.84
C VAL A 93 2.49 4.67 3.33
N SER A 94 2.38 4.86 2.01
CA SER A 94 1.61 5.96 1.42
C SER A 94 0.16 5.95 1.90
N SER A 95 -0.52 4.81 1.81
CA SER A 95 -1.91 4.68 2.27
C SER A 95 -2.07 4.98 3.76
N ARG A 96 -1.10 4.60 4.58
CA ARG A 96 -1.11 4.90 6.02
C ARG A 96 -0.87 6.38 6.30
N LEU A 97 0.00 7.04 5.53
CA LEU A 97 0.23 8.48 5.61
C LEU A 97 -1.02 9.27 5.22
N ASP A 98 -1.64 8.94 4.08
CA ASP A 98 -2.89 9.59 3.63
C ASP A 98 -4.00 9.45 4.68
N ALA A 99 -4.16 8.25 5.24
CA ALA A 99 -5.14 8.02 6.29
C ALA A 99 -4.80 8.76 7.60
N MET A 100 -3.52 9.00 7.89
CA MET A 100 -3.09 9.76 9.06
C MET A 100 -3.33 11.26 8.86
N GLU A 101 -3.04 11.78 7.67
CA GLU A 101 -3.30 13.17 7.29
C GLU A 101 -4.78 13.51 7.40
N ALA A 102 -5.66 12.65 6.86
CA ALA A 102 -7.11 12.80 6.98
C ALA A 102 -7.56 12.83 8.45
N ARG A 103 -7.10 11.88 9.27
CA ARG A 103 -7.45 11.83 10.71
C ARG A 103 -6.96 13.06 11.47
N VAL A 104 -5.76 13.55 11.17
CA VAL A 104 -5.21 14.76 11.82
C VAL A 104 -6.04 15.97 11.42
N THR A 105 -6.37 16.11 10.14
CA THR A 105 -7.19 17.22 9.64
C THR A 105 -8.57 17.23 10.30
N ASP A 106 -9.24 16.07 10.37
CA ASP A 106 -10.54 15.94 11.03
C ASP A 106 -10.47 16.29 12.52
N LEU A 107 -9.48 15.75 13.24
CA LEU A 107 -9.35 15.98 14.67
C LEU A 107 -9.03 17.44 15.00
N VAL A 108 -8.13 18.05 14.22
CA VAL A 108 -7.77 19.47 14.38
C VAL A 108 -8.95 20.34 14.00
N GLY A 109 -9.61 20.07 12.87
CA GLY A 109 -10.81 20.79 12.42
C GLY A 109 -11.90 20.78 13.47
N ALA A 110 -12.27 19.59 13.98
CA ALA A 110 -13.28 19.45 15.03
C ALA A 110 -12.89 20.17 16.33
N THR A 111 -11.61 20.16 16.70
CA THR A 111 -11.12 20.84 17.91
C THR A 111 -11.18 22.37 17.75
N VAL A 112 -10.71 22.88 16.61
CA VAL A 112 -10.74 24.31 16.28
C VAL A 112 -12.18 24.80 16.19
N ALA A 113 -13.05 24.06 15.51
CA ALA A 113 -14.48 24.36 15.43
C ALA A 113 -15.13 24.45 16.82
N ARG A 114 -14.82 23.51 17.72
CA ARG A 114 -15.33 23.53 19.10
C ARG A 114 -14.85 24.75 19.89
N VAL A 115 -13.56 25.08 19.81
CA VAL A 115 -12.96 26.20 20.55
C VAL A 115 -13.50 27.53 20.02
N ILE A 116 -13.43 27.75 18.71
CA ILE A 116 -13.90 28.99 18.07
C ILE A 116 -15.41 29.13 18.23
N GLY A 117 -16.17 28.06 18.00
CA GLY A 117 -17.62 28.04 18.17
C GLY A 117 -18.06 28.46 19.57
N GLY A 118 -17.38 27.95 20.62
CA GLY A 118 -17.63 28.36 22.00
C GLY A 118 -17.33 29.84 22.25
N VAL A 119 -16.14 30.31 21.86
CA VAL A 119 -15.71 31.70 22.09
C VAL A 119 -16.61 32.70 21.36
N VAL A 120 -16.93 32.45 20.09
CA VAL A 120 -17.81 33.33 19.30
C VAL A 120 -19.22 33.33 19.87
N SER A 121 -19.74 32.18 20.31
CA SER A 121 -21.07 32.09 20.92
C SER A 121 -21.17 32.86 22.23
N ASP A 122 -20.12 32.82 23.06
CA ASP A 122 -20.08 33.56 24.33
C ASP A 122 -19.93 35.08 24.12
N ASP A 123 -19.08 35.51 23.18
CA ASP A 123 -18.94 36.94 22.84
C ASP A 123 -20.24 37.49 22.24
N LEU A 124 -20.86 36.75 21.32
CA LEU A 124 -22.14 37.13 20.72
C LEU A 124 -23.25 37.26 21.78
N ARG A 125 -23.32 36.32 22.73
CA ARG A 125 -24.27 36.39 23.85
C ARG A 125 -24.09 37.67 24.65
N LYS A 126 -22.85 37.98 25.03
CA LYS A 126 -22.52 39.18 25.81
C LYS A 126 -22.93 40.45 25.06
N ARG A 127 -22.56 40.57 23.78
CA ARG A 127 -22.86 41.75 22.95
C ARG A 127 -24.35 41.91 22.68
N SER A 128 -25.07 40.82 22.43
CA SER A 128 -26.52 40.84 22.20
C SER A 128 -27.27 41.30 23.45
N LEU A 129 -26.84 40.82 24.62
CA LEU A 129 -27.43 41.21 25.89
C LEU A 129 -27.13 42.67 26.26
N GLU A 130 -25.91 43.13 26.00
CA GLU A 130 -25.52 44.52 26.22
C GLU A 130 -26.29 45.49 25.32
N ALA A 131 -26.49 45.12 24.04
CA ALA A 131 -27.31 45.85 23.10
C ALA A 131 -28.79 45.90 23.54
N LEU A 132 -29.35 44.76 23.98
CA LEU A 132 -30.71 44.70 24.52
C LEU A 132 -30.86 45.57 25.77
N ALA A 133 -29.92 45.49 26.70
CA ALA A 133 -29.91 46.34 27.88
C ALA A 133 -29.81 47.84 27.53
N GLY A 134 -29.06 48.18 26.47
CA GLY A 134 -29.00 49.52 25.90
C GLY A 134 -30.35 50.00 25.38
N ALA A 135 -31.01 49.20 24.54
CA ALA A 135 -32.33 49.50 23.99
C ALA A 135 -33.38 49.69 25.09
N ILE A 136 -33.37 48.83 26.11
CA ILE A 136 -34.26 48.98 27.28
C ILE A 136 -33.97 50.30 28.01
N ARG A 137 -32.70 50.63 28.27
CA ARG A 137 -32.34 51.89 28.95
C ARG A 137 -32.78 53.13 28.20
N GLU A 138 -32.70 53.10 26.87
CA GLU A 138 -33.14 54.18 26.00
C GLU A 138 -34.67 54.31 26.01
N ALA A 139 -35.39 53.21 25.78
CA ALA A 139 -36.85 53.20 25.76
C ALA A 139 -37.47 53.61 27.11
N VAL A 140 -36.86 53.21 28.23
CA VAL A 140 -37.32 53.58 29.59
C VAL A 140 -37.01 55.03 29.93
N ARG A 141 -36.05 55.68 29.28
CA ARG A 141 -35.75 57.10 29.53
C ARG A 141 -36.89 58.01 29.06
N ASP A 142 -37.65 57.56 28.07
CA ASP A 142 -38.68 58.35 27.40
C ASP A 142 -40.09 58.17 27.99
N GLY A 143 -40.30 57.22 28.92
CA GLY A 143 -41.61 56.95 29.52
C GLY A 143 -41.56 56.71 31.04
N GLU A 144 -42.32 57.49 31.82
CA GLU A 144 -42.30 57.49 33.29
C GLU A 144 -43.02 56.27 33.93
N ALA A 145 -43.72 55.44 33.14
CA ALA A 145 -44.49 54.29 33.65
C ALA A 145 -44.68 53.18 32.61
N VAL A 146 -43.61 52.65 32.03
CA VAL A 146 -43.70 51.58 31.02
C VAL A 146 -43.61 50.20 31.67
N ARG A 147 -44.61 49.34 31.43
CA ARG A 147 -44.56 47.92 31.80
C ARG A 147 -43.72 47.18 30.77
N ILE A 148 -42.67 46.52 31.23
CA ILE A 148 -41.73 45.83 30.34
C ILE A 148 -41.88 44.33 30.57
N ALA A 149 -42.42 43.63 29.59
CA ALA A 149 -42.53 42.17 29.64
C ALA A 149 -41.28 41.55 29.01
N VAL A 150 -40.64 40.61 29.71
CA VAL A 150 -39.47 39.86 29.23
C VAL A 150 -39.81 38.39 29.16
N ARG A 151 -39.60 37.74 28.00
CA ARG A 151 -39.77 36.30 27.83
C ARG A 151 -38.47 35.65 27.41
N GLY A 152 -38.16 34.48 27.97
CA GLY A 152 -37.02 33.67 27.54
C GLY A 152 -36.35 32.89 28.67
N PRO A 153 -35.12 32.39 28.46
CA PRO A 153 -34.43 31.56 29.44
C PRO A 153 -34.03 32.31 30.70
N LEU A 154 -34.22 31.70 31.87
CA LEU A 154 -33.88 32.29 33.17
C LEU A 154 -32.41 32.71 33.27
N SER A 155 -31.49 31.92 32.71
CA SER A 155 -30.04 32.21 32.74
C SER A 155 -29.67 33.53 32.03
N LEU A 156 -30.34 33.84 30.92
CA LEU A 156 -30.13 35.09 30.19
C LEU A 156 -30.80 36.26 30.91
N PHE A 157 -31.99 36.04 31.46
CA PHE A 157 -32.70 37.07 32.24
C PHE A 157 -31.91 37.50 33.47
N GLU A 158 -31.31 36.58 34.23
CA GLU A 158 -30.47 36.93 35.39
C GLU A 158 -29.25 37.76 34.99
N THR A 159 -28.64 37.45 33.83
CA THR A 159 -27.53 38.23 33.29
C THR A 159 -27.99 39.64 32.85
N LEU A 160 -29.18 39.73 32.24
CA LEU A 160 -29.79 41.02 31.87
C LEU A 160 -30.08 41.88 33.10
N LYS A 161 -30.68 41.27 34.13
CA LYS A 161 -31.00 41.89 35.42
C LYS A 161 -29.77 42.49 36.07
N ALA A 162 -28.66 41.75 36.09
CA ALA A 162 -27.39 42.25 36.60
C ALA A 162 -26.88 43.48 35.82
N SER A 163 -27.07 43.52 34.50
CA SER A 163 -26.66 44.66 33.65
C SER A 163 -27.54 45.91 33.80
N LEU A 164 -28.82 45.73 34.14
CA LEU A 164 -29.80 46.82 34.32
C LEU A 164 -29.82 47.37 35.75
N GLY A 165 -29.34 46.60 36.72
CA GLY A 165 -29.24 47.00 38.12
C GLY A 165 -30.62 47.30 38.74
N PRO A 166 -30.78 48.39 39.52
CA PRO A 166 -32.04 48.72 40.21
C PRO A 166 -33.26 48.87 39.28
N ARG A 167 -33.04 49.17 38.00
CA ARG A 167 -34.13 49.35 37.01
C ARG A 167 -34.80 48.03 36.62
N ALA A 168 -34.18 46.89 36.94
CA ALA A 168 -34.74 45.59 36.63
C ALA A 168 -35.95 45.20 37.49
N GLU A 169 -36.24 45.95 38.57
CA GLU A 169 -37.43 45.73 39.41
C GLU A 169 -38.75 46.00 38.66
N ASN A 170 -38.69 46.70 37.53
CA ASN A 170 -39.84 47.03 36.68
C ASN A 170 -40.07 46.02 35.53
N LEU A 171 -39.31 44.91 35.50
CA LEU A 171 -39.42 43.89 34.47
C LEU A 171 -40.35 42.75 34.92
N ASP A 172 -41.38 42.48 34.11
CA ASP A 172 -42.24 41.30 34.27
C ASP A 172 -41.67 40.13 33.46
N PHE A 173 -40.99 39.20 34.13
CA PHE A 173 -40.35 38.05 33.49
C PHE A 173 -41.28 36.83 33.38
N ILE A 174 -41.31 36.22 32.20
CA ILE A 174 -41.98 34.95 31.92
C ILE A 174 -40.93 33.99 31.37
N GLU A 175 -40.64 32.93 32.12
CA GLU A 175 -39.71 31.91 31.67
C GLU A 175 -40.26 31.20 30.41
N ALA A 176 -39.42 31.12 29.39
CA ALA A 176 -39.70 30.38 28.17
C ALA A 176 -38.43 29.63 27.72
N PRO A 177 -38.56 28.39 27.21
CA PRO A 177 -37.42 27.66 26.67
C PRO A 177 -36.92 28.33 25.39
N GLY A 178 -35.61 28.28 25.14
CA GLY A 178 -35.00 28.84 23.94
C GLY A 178 -33.57 29.31 24.17
N PHE A 179 -33.07 30.12 23.23
CA PHE A 179 -31.74 30.74 23.31
C PHE A 179 -31.79 32.27 23.30
N ASP A 180 -33.01 32.83 23.23
CA ASP A 180 -33.23 34.25 23.01
C ASP A 180 -34.13 34.88 24.07
N LEU A 181 -33.92 36.17 24.31
CA LEU A 181 -34.79 37.02 25.12
C LEU A 181 -35.63 37.89 24.20
N THR A 182 -36.94 37.89 24.43
CA THR A 182 -37.88 38.83 23.81
C THR A 182 -38.34 39.82 24.87
N VAL A 183 -38.20 41.11 24.59
CA VAL A 183 -38.60 42.20 25.46
C VAL A 183 -39.65 43.04 24.76
N THR A 184 -40.81 43.21 25.40
CA THR A 184 -41.90 44.03 24.88
C THR A 184 -42.05 45.27 25.76
N ILE A 185 -42.00 46.43 25.12
CA ILE A 185 -42.12 47.77 25.73
C ILE A 185 -43.20 48.50 24.93
N ASP A 186 -44.39 48.65 25.49
CA ASP A 186 -45.58 49.14 24.78
C ASP A 186 -45.87 48.35 23.48
N GLU A 187 -45.69 48.96 22.31
CA GLU A 187 -45.82 48.31 20.99
C GLU A 187 -44.48 47.84 20.40
N ALA A 188 -43.35 48.19 21.03
CA ALA A 188 -42.02 47.83 20.56
C ALA A 188 -41.61 46.45 21.08
N VAL A 189 -41.15 45.60 20.16
CA VAL A 189 -40.60 44.27 20.48
C VAL A 189 -39.12 44.25 20.13
N PHE A 190 -38.29 43.94 21.12
CA PHE A 190 -36.86 43.71 20.98
C PHE A 190 -36.57 42.23 21.20
N GLU A 191 -35.77 41.63 20.32
CA GLU A 191 -35.42 40.22 20.41
C GLU A 191 -33.92 40.06 20.23
N THR A 192 -33.29 39.23 21.05
CA THR A 192 -31.95 38.73 20.71
C THR A 192 -32.09 37.74 19.56
N ARG A 193 -31.22 37.80 18.54
CA ARG A 193 -31.23 36.84 17.40
C ARG A 193 -30.07 35.86 17.50
N MET A 194 -29.83 35.33 18.70
CA MET A 194 -28.71 34.44 19.00
C MET A 194 -28.96 33.03 18.46
N ALA A 195 -30.20 32.53 18.45
CA ALA A 195 -30.50 31.21 17.89
C ALA A 195 -30.18 31.13 16.39
N GLU A 196 -30.54 32.16 15.63
CA GLU A 196 -30.29 32.24 14.19
C GLU A 196 -28.79 32.30 13.86
N TRP A 197 -28.04 33.08 14.64
CA TRP A 197 -26.59 33.14 14.54
C TRP A 197 -25.91 31.83 14.96
N SER A 198 -26.41 31.18 16.02
CA SER A 198 -25.87 29.89 16.46
C SER A 198 -26.12 28.80 15.41
N ALA A 199 -27.27 28.81 14.74
CA ALA A 199 -27.59 27.89 13.66
C ALA A 199 -26.66 28.08 12.45
N THR A 200 -26.50 29.32 11.99
CA THR A 200 -25.58 29.66 10.88
C THR A 200 -24.11 29.36 11.22
N LEU A 201 -23.67 29.64 12.45
CA LEU A 201 -22.33 29.27 12.90
C LEU A 201 -22.13 27.76 12.95
N SER A 202 -23.14 27.01 13.39
CA SER A 202 -23.08 25.54 13.43
C SER A 202 -23.01 24.93 12.02
N GLU A 203 -23.71 25.53 11.05
CA GLU A 203 -23.66 25.11 9.65
C GLU A 203 -22.28 25.32 9.02
N VAL A 204 -21.61 26.43 9.32
CA VAL A 204 -20.26 26.74 8.81
C VAL A 204 -19.17 25.87 9.46
N LEU A 205 -19.39 25.44 10.70
CA LEU A 205 -18.43 24.65 11.48
C LEU A 205 -18.62 23.13 11.34
N SER A 206 -19.68 22.69 10.66
CA SER A 206 -19.98 21.28 10.39
C SER A 206 -19.36 20.79 9.09
#